data_AF-A0A1H9B0G6-F1
#
_entry.id   AF-A0A1H9B0G6-F1
#
_cell.length_a   1.000
_cell.length_b   1.000
_cell.length_c   1.000
_cell.angle_alpha   90.00
_cell.angle_beta   90.00
_cell.angle_gamma   90.00
#
_symmetry.space_group_name_H-M   'P 1'
#
loop_
_entity.id
_entity.type
_entity.pdbx_description
1 polymer ?
#
loop_
_entity_poly.entity_id
_entity_poly.type
_entity_poly.pdbx_seq_one_letter_code
_entity_poly.pdbx_strand_id
1 'polypeptide(L)'
;MTAMSSPQEPQQSPGPGAPQAYGPPQGYAPPQGYPPPQGYAPPQPQQYAQPQQHGQQPSQPYAQPSQPSAPQGQTRPYGDAPTGELVVDLRKPFGGAGWVTPVLSIDGFPATASWGRNVFPAPAGVRQVDAASTYLWTFGRASMPVTVEPGRTSEVHYTGPMWTFGMGGRMGTEVQKRPGMGLFIGLMSFVGLVLLLAILVGVTSG
;
A
#
# COMPACT_ATOMS: atom_id res chain seq x y z
N MET A 1 -63.62 -43.28 -45.54
CA MET A 1 -62.28 -43.89 -45.46
C MET A 1 -61.40 -42.96 -44.66
N THR A 2 -60.95 -43.49 -43.53
CA THR A 2 -60.21 -42.84 -42.45
C THR A 2 -58.82 -42.40 -42.91
N ALA A 3 -58.41 -41.19 -42.55
CA ALA A 3 -57.01 -40.81 -42.43
C ALA A 3 -56.85 -39.94 -41.18
N MET A 4 -56.42 -40.57 -40.09
CA MET A 4 -55.84 -39.93 -38.92
C MET A 4 -54.44 -39.44 -39.29
N SER A 5 -54.05 -38.23 -38.88
CA SER A 5 -52.63 -37.82 -38.79
C SER A 5 -52.47 -36.70 -37.75
N SER A 6 -52.10 -37.17 -36.56
CA SER A 6 -51.20 -36.64 -35.53
C SER A 6 -51.13 -35.13 -35.18
N PRO A 7 -51.18 -34.78 -33.87
CA PRO A 7 -50.86 -33.46 -33.37
C PRO A 7 -49.35 -33.15 -33.45
N GLN A 8 -49.02 -31.88 -33.71
CA GLN A 8 -47.67 -31.33 -33.70
C GLN A 8 -47.03 -31.45 -32.30
N GLU A 9 -45.88 -32.12 -32.23
CA GLU A 9 -44.98 -32.08 -31.08
C GLU A 9 -44.31 -30.69 -30.96
N PRO A 10 -44.19 -30.13 -29.75
CA PRO A 10 -43.42 -28.92 -29.53
C PRO A 10 -41.91 -29.19 -29.66
N GLN A 11 -41.22 -28.35 -30.43
CA GLN A 11 -39.76 -28.31 -30.55
C GLN A 11 -39.09 -28.25 -29.17
N GLN A 12 -38.35 -29.31 -28.83
CA GLN A 12 -37.44 -29.33 -27.70
C GLN A 12 -36.25 -28.42 -28.00
N SER A 13 -36.06 -27.40 -27.16
CA SER A 13 -34.87 -26.55 -27.16
C SER A 13 -33.63 -27.36 -26.73
N PRO A 14 -32.45 -27.16 -27.34
CA PRO A 14 -31.23 -27.81 -26.88
C PRO A 14 -30.83 -27.25 -25.50
N GLY A 15 -30.80 -28.13 -24.51
CA GLY A 15 -30.37 -27.81 -23.15
C GLY A 15 -28.89 -27.39 -23.08
N PRO A 16 -28.50 -26.63 -22.04
CA PRO A 16 -27.12 -26.22 -21.83
C PRO A 16 -26.23 -27.44 -21.56
N GLY A 17 -25.14 -27.53 -22.32
CA GLY A 17 -24.14 -28.58 -22.22
C GLY A 17 -23.51 -28.68 -20.83
N ALA A 18 -23.18 -29.92 -20.44
CA ALA A 18 -22.50 -30.25 -19.21
C ALA A 18 -21.11 -29.57 -19.13
N PRO A 19 -20.65 -29.18 -17.93
CA PRO A 19 -19.31 -28.62 -17.74
C PRO A 19 -18.24 -29.70 -17.98
N GLN A 20 -17.30 -29.39 -18.87
CA GLN A 20 -16.09 -30.17 -19.12
C GLN A 20 -15.28 -30.28 -17.84
N ALA A 21 -15.00 -31.52 -17.43
CA ALA A 21 -14.12 -31.83 -16.32
C ALA A 21 -12.69 -31.40 -16.67
N TYR A 22 -12.19 -30.38 -15.97
CA TYR A 22 -10.79 -29.98 -16.00
C TYR A 22 -9.95 -31.09 -15.36
N GLY A 23 -9.06 -31.68 -16.17
CA GLY A 23 -8.01 -32.58 -15.67
C GLY A 23 -6.99 -31.83 -14.79
N PRO A 24 -6.26 -32.55 -13.92
CA PRO A 24 -5.31 -31.93 -13.00
C PRO A 24 -4.11 -31.33 -13.77
N PRO A 25 -3.61 -30.13 -13.38
CA PRO A 25 -2.43 -29.55 -13.99
C PRO A 25 -1.17 -30.37 -13.69
N GLN A 26 -0.38 -30.59 -14.74
CA GLN A 26 0.93 -31.22 -14.70
C GLN A 26 1.87 -30.48 -13.73
N GLY A 27 2.59 -31.27 -12.94
CA GLY A 27 3.48 -30.80 -11.88
C GLY A 27 4.58 -29.86 -12.39
N TYR A 28 4.81 -28.80 -11.63
CA TYR A 28 5.99 -27.96 -11.77
C TYR A 28 7.23 -28.74 -11.30
N ALA A 29 8.19 -28.92 -12.20
CA ALA A 29 9.54 -29.31 -11.84
C ALA A 29 10.22 -28.17 -11.06
N PRO A 30 10.91 -28.44 -9.93
CA PRO A 30 11.62 -27.39 -9.20
C PRO A 30 12.88 -26.94 -9.96
N PRO A 31 13.22 -25.64 -9.97
CA PRO A 31 14.46 -25.16 -10.57
C PRO A 31 15.68 -25.64 -9.78
N GLN A 32 16.63 -26.23 -10.50
CA GLN A 32 17.99 -26.50 -10.03
C GLN A 32 18.76 -25.19 -9.85
N GLY A 33 19.52 -25.09 -8.75
CA GLY A 33 20.65 -24.16 -8.64
C GLY A 33 20.51 -23.08 -7.58
N TYR A 34 20.61 -23.45 -6.31
CA TYR A 34 21.08 -22.52 -5.27
C TYR A 34 22.57 -22.79 -5.03
N PRO A 35 23.47 -21.79 -5.17
CA PRO A 35 24.81 -21.91 -4.64
C PRO A 35 24.77 -21.92 -3.10
N PRO A 36 25.62 -22.71 -2.42
CA PRO A 36 25.63 -22.78 -0.96
C PRO A 36 26.07 -21.45 -0.33
N PRO A 37 25.57 -21.11 0.87
CA PRO A 37 25.94 -19.90 1.58
C PRO A 37 27.42 -19.93 1.99
N GLN A 38 28.14 -18.86 1.65
CA GLN A 38 29.51 -18.62 2.10
C GLN A 38 29.54 -18.48 3.62
N GLY A 39 30.38 -19.29 4.25
CA GLY A 39 30.52 -19.37 5.70
C GLY A 39 30.94 -18.03 6.33
N TYR A 40 30.42 -17.81 7.52
CA TYR A 40 30.81 -16.73 8.42
C TYR A 40 32.32 -16.81 8.70
N ALA A 41 33.08 -15.84 8.20
CA ALA A 41 34.43 -15.58 8.68
C ALA A 41 34.35 -14.84 10.03
N PRO A 42 35.10 -15.26 11.07
CA PRO A 42 35.09 -14.57 12.36
C PRO A 42 35.76 -13.18 12.25
N PRO A 43 35.26 -12.17 12.99
CA PRO A 43 35.88 -10.85 13.02
C PRO A 43 37.25 -10.89 13.70
N GLN A 44 38.25 -10.27 13.07
CA GLN A 44 39.58 -10.10 13.66
C GLN A 44 39.54 -9.06 14.80
N PRO A 45 40.28 -9.27 15.91
CA PRO A 45 40.30 -8.33 17.02
C PRO A 45 41.02 -7.04 16.65
N GLN A 46 40.36 -5.91 16.91
CA GLN A 46 40.92 -4.56 16.77
C GLN A 46 42.07 -4.38 17.76
N GLN A 47 43.25 -4.07 17.23
CA GLN A 47 44.42 -3.64 17.98
C GLN A 47 44.12 -2.29 18.65
N TYR A 48 44.17 -2.27 19.98
CA TYR A 48 44.08 -1.06 20.79
C TYR A 48 45.30 -0.17 20.53
N ALA A 49 45.12 0.94 19.83
CA ALA A 49 46.11 2.01 19.75
C ALA A 49 46.05 2.85 21.04
N GLN A 50 47.22 3.03 21.68
CA GLN A 50 47.42 3.87 22.87
C GLN A 50 47.25 5.37 22.54
N PRO A 51 46.81 6.21 23.50
CA PRO A 51 46.75 7.65 23.30
C PRO A 51 48.09 8.34 23.56
N GLN A 52 48.61 9.07 22.57
CA GLN A 52 49.69 10.05 22.74
C GLN A 52 49.12 11.42 23.09
N GLN A 53 49.62 12.00 24.18
CA GLN A 53 49.35 13.37 24.62
C GLN A 53 50.33 14.39 23.98
N HIS A 54 49.93 15.65 24.08
CA HIS A 54 50.72 16.91 24.03
C HIS A 54 50.83 17.66 22.68
N GLY A 55 50.26 18.87 22.65
CA GLY A 55 50.57 19.92 21.66
C GLY A 55 49.44 20.95 21.49
N GLN A 56 49.58 22.12 22.10
CA GLN A 56 48.63 23.25 22.02
C GLN A 56 48.63 23.88 20.61
N GLN A 57 47.44 24.18 20.05
CA GLN A 57 47.32 25.00 18.82
C GLN A 57 46.12 25.99 18.94
N PRO A 58 46.24 27.24 18.43
CA PRO A 58 45.34 28.35 18.78
C PRO A 58 43.94 28.26 18.15
N SER A 59 42.96 28.83 18.85
CA SER A 59 41.55 28.92 18.49
C SER A 59 41.30 29.57 17.12
N GLN A 60 40.79 28.79 16.17
CA GLN A 60 40.18 29.29 14.93
C GLN A 60 38.66 29.52 15.13
N PRO A 61 38.06 30.51 14.43
CA PRO A 61 36.65 30.86 14.60
C PRO A 61 35.74 29.72 14.12
N TYR A 62 34.66 29.48 14.85
CA TYR A 62 33.65 28.45 14.58
C TYR A 62 33.15 28.49 13.12
N ALA A 63 33.69 27.61 12.28
CA ALA A 63 33.02 27.14 11.09
C ALA A 63 31.96 26.12 11.53
N GLN A 64 30.71 26.44 11.24
CA GLN A 64 29.54 25.61 11.45
C GLN A 64 29.76 24.24 10.79
N PRO A 65 29.62 23.11 11.51
CA PRO A 65 29.79 21.80 10.89
C PRO A 65 28.67 21.59 9.87
N SER A 66 29.05 21.57 8.59
CA SER A 66 28.24 21.01 7.52
C SER A 66 27.90 19.58 7.90
N GLN A 67 26.62 19.33 8.20
CA GLN A 67 26.10 17.99 8.42
C GLN A 67 26.49 17.12 7.23
N PRO A 68 27.04 15.91 7.45
CA PRO A 68 27.27 14.97 6.36
C PRO A 68 25.93 14.67 5.70
N SER A 69 25.77 15.13 4.46
CA SER A 69 24.73 14.66 3.56
C SER A 69 24.79 13.13 3.53
N ALA A 70 23.72 12.51 4.02
CA ALA A 70 23.60 11.05 4.03
C ALA A 70 23.83 10.51 2.61
N PRO A 71 24.61 9.43 2.44
CA PRO A 71 24.79 8.82 1.13
C PRO A 71 23.46 8.21 0.67
N GLN A 72 22.73 8.93 -0.18
CA GLN A 72 21.63 8.38 -0.97
C GLN A 72 22.22 7.49 -2.08
N GLY A 73 22.76 6.36 -1.67
CA GLY A 73 23.21 5.28 -2.53
C GLY A 73 22.26 4.09 -2.42
N GLN A 74 20.95 4.30 -2.58
CA GLN A 74 20.07 3.19 -2.90
C GLN A 74 20.24 2.88 -4.39
N THR A 75 20.87 1.74 -4.66
CA THR A 75 21.08 1.16 -5.98
C THR A 75 19.78 1.21 -6.79
N ARG A 76 19.75 2.05 -7.84
CA ARG A 76 18.64 2.12 -8.80
C ARG A 76 18.57 0.77 -9.54
N PRO A 77 17.47 -0.01 -9.43
CA PRO A 77 17.30 -1.25 -10.18
C PRO A 77 16.93 -1.03 -11.66
N TYR A 78 16.91 0.22 -12.11
CA TYR A 78 16.58 0.60 -13.47
C TYR A 78 17.79 1.30 -14.09
N GLY A 79 18.28 0.78 -15.24
CA GLY A 79 19.37 1.37 -16.02
C GLY A 79 19.02 2.77 -16.56
N ASP A 80 19.78 3.26 -17.55
CA ASP A 80 19.66 4.60 -18.17
C ASP A 80 18.30 4.93 -18.85
N ALA A 81 17.21 4.25 -18.49
CA ALA A 81 15.87 4.58 -18.95
C ALA A 81 15.49 6.01 -18.50
N PRO A 82 14.73 6.74 -19.33
CA PRO A 82 14.19 8.04 -18.95
C PRO A 82 13.41 7.92 -17.64
N THR A 83 13.67 8.83 -16.69
CA THR A 83 13.02 8.85 -15.37
C THR A 83 12.05 10.00 -15.25
N GLY A 84 11.03 9.81 -14.41
CA GLY A 84 10.12 10.84 -13.94
C GLY A 84 10.01 10.79 -12.42
N GLU A 85 9.10 11.59 -11.87
CA GLU A 85 8.83 11.65 -10.44
C GLU A 85 7.44 11.07 -10.16
N LEU A 86 7.37 10.11 -9.25
CA LEU A 86 6.11 9.58 -8.73
C LEU A 86 5.88 10.14 -7.34
N VAL A 87 4.81 10.93 -7.20
CA VAL A 87 4.37 11.49 -5.92
C VAL A 87 3.19 10.69 -5.41
N VAL A 88 3.32 10.17 -4.20
CA VAL A 88 2.27 9.42 -3.52
C VAL A 88 1.89 10.16 -2.25
N ASP A 89 0.69 10.73 -2.23
CA ASP A 89 0.12 11.44 -1.10
C ASP A 89 -0.73 10.51 -0.24
N LEU A 90 -0.20 10.14 0.93
CA LEU A 90 -0.80 9.18 1.85
C LEU A 90 -1.60 9.92 2.92
N ARG A 91 -2.93 9.90 2.81
CA ARG A 91 -3.80 10.58 3.78
C ARG A 91 -3.72 9.90 5.14
N LYS A 92 -3.35 10.67 6.17
CA LYS A 92 -3.31 10.21 7.56
C LYS A 92 -4.67 9.63 8.01
N PRO A 93 -4.67 8.51 8.76
CA PRO A 93 -5.89 7.96 9.35
C PRO A 93 -6.48 8.96 10.37
N PHE A 94 -7.79 8.88 10.57
CA PHE A 94 -8.50 9.70 11.55
C PHE A 94 -8.44 9.05 12.93
N GLY A 95 -8.16 9.83 13.98
CA GLY A 95 -8.11 9.34 15.38
C GLY A 95 -6.90 8.48 15.76
N GLY A 96 -6.16 7.90 14.80
CA GLY A 96 -4.96 7.11 15.04
C GLY A 96 -3.67 7.91 14.78
N ALA A 97 -3.23 8.73 15.73
CA ALA A 97 -1.96 9.44 15.60
C ALA A 97 -0.85 8.70 16.34
N GLY A 98 0.00 7.98 15.60
CA GLY A 98 1.31 7.49 16.06
C GLY A 98 1.55 6.00 15.86
N TRP A 99 0.51 5.17 15.89
CA TRP A 99 0.69 3.70 15.90
C TRP A 99 0.38 3.03 14.57
N VAL A 100 -0.39 3.70 13.71
CA VAL A 100 -0.65 3.23 12.35
C VAL A 100 0.45 3.79 11.43
N THR A 101 1.15 2.90 10.74
CA THR A 101 2.14 3.26 9.73
C THR A 101 1.60 2.98 8.32
N PRO A 102 1.99 3.77 7.32
CA PRO A 102 1.68 3.46 5.94
C PRO A 102 2.58 2.31 5.45
N VAL A 103 2.03 1.49 4.56
CA VAL A 103 2.78 0.52 3.77
C VAL A 103 2.61 0.92 2.32
N LEU A 104 3.72 1.02 1.58
CA LEU A 104 3.74 1.39 0.18
C LEU A 104 4.64 0.40 -0.57
N SER A 105 4.18 -0.04 -1.74
CA SER A 105 5.03 -0.70 -2.72
C SER A 105 4.82 -0.12 -4.12
N ILE A 106 5.90 -0.09 -4.89
CA ILE A 106 5.92 0.36 -6.28
C ILE A 106 6.44 -0.81 -7.11
N ASP A 107 5.67 -1.27 -8.09
CA ASP A 107 5.97 -2.45 -8.91
C ASP A 107 6.27 -3.71 -8.06
N GLY A 108 5.58 -3.85 -6.93
CA GLY A 108 5.78 -4.95 -5.97
C GLY A 108 6.99 -4.79 -5.04
N PHE A 109 7.81 -3.75 -5.20
CA PHE A 109 8.95 -3.48 -4.32
C PHE A 109 8.56 -2.57 -3.15
N PRO A 110 8.94 -2.89 -1.90
CA PRO A 110 8.66 -2.03 -0.75
C PRO A 110 9.31 -0.65 -0.91
N ALA A 111 8.52 0.40 -0.70
CA ALA A 111 8.98 1.78 -0.70
C ALA A 111 8.88 2.35 0.72
N THR A 112 9.92 3.07 1.16
CA THR A 112 9.87 3.76 2.45
C THR A 112 8.89 4.92 2.35
N ALA A 113 7.85 4.91 3.19
CA ALA A 113 6.78 5.88 3.14
C ALA A 113 6.42 6.43 4.52
N SER A 114 5.94 7.66 4.52
CA SER A 114 5.40 8.36 5.69
C SER A 114 4.02 8.94 5.34
N TRP A 115 3.23 9.29 6.36
CA TRP A 115 1.95 9.96 6.10
C TRP A 115 2.20 11.34 5.46
N GLY A 116 1.40 11.69 4.46
CA GLY A 116 1.58 12.89 3.64
C GLY A 116 2.26 12.58 2.31
N ARG A 117 2.95 13.58 1.77
CA ARG A 117 3.56 13.55 0.44
C ARG A 117 4.86 12.74 0.46
N ASN A 118 4.96 11.72 -0.39
CA ASN A 118 6.17 10.93 -0.60
C ASN A 118 6.60 11.03 -2.06
N VAL A 119 7.89 11.23 -2.30
CA VAL A 119 8.45 11.47 -3.62
C VAL A 119 9.41 10.35 -3.98
N PHE A 120 9.18 9.70 -5.12
CA PHE A 120 10.01 8.60 -5.60
C PHE A 120 10.50 8.88 -7.03
N PRO A 121 11.81 8.76 -7.28
CA PRO A 121 12.28 8.67 -8.66
C PRO A 121 11.80 7.34 -9.23
N ALA A 122 10.99 7.40 -10.29
CA ALA A 122 10.45 6.23 -10.95
C ALA A 122 10.82 6.26 -12.45
N PRO A 123 11.13 5.13 -13.06
CA PRO A 123 11.38 5.11 -14.49
C PRO A 123 10.07 5.37 -15.25
N ALA A 124 10.17 5.98 -16.43
CA ALA A 124 9.01 6.28 -17.24
C ALA A 124 8.24 5.00 -17.63
N GLY A 125 6.94 5.14 -17.84
CA GLY A 125 6.01 4.05 -18.13
C GLY A 125 4.93 3.85 -17.07
N VAL A 126 4.15 2.80 -17.22
CA VAL A 126 3.09 2.44 -16.26
C VAL A 126 3.73 1.76 -15.05
N ARG A 127 3.43 2.29 -13.86
CA ARG A 127 3.89 1.81 -12.57
C ARG A 127 2.72 1.37 -11.73
N GLN A 128 2.84 0.21 -11.09
CA GLN A 128 1.82 -0.26 -10.17
C GLN A 128 2.11 0.29 -8.77
N VAL A 129 1.19 1.08 -8.23
CA VAL A 129 1.31 1.63 -6.88
C VAL A 129 0.32 0.92 -5.97
N ASP A 130 0.83 0.29 -4.92
CA ASP A 130 0.00 -0.37 -3.91
C ASP A 130 0.24 0.28 -2.55
N ALA A 131 -0.84 0.71 -1.90
CA ALA A 131 -0.79 1.33 -0.59
C ALA A 131 -1.75 0.66 0.40
N ALA A 132 -1.32 0.61 1.65
CA ALA A 132 -2.11 0.09 2.75
C ALA A 132 -1.73 0.81 4.06
N SER A 133 -2.49 0.51 5.11
CA SER A 133 -2.21 0.96 6.46
C SER A 133 -1.93 -0.26 7.34
N THR A 134 -0.99 -0.16 8.28
CA THR A 134 -0.68 -1.27 9.19
C THR A 134 -0.59 -0.80 10.63
N TYR A 135 -1.10 -1.63 11.53
CA TYR A 135 -0.90 -1.53 12.98
C TYR A 135 -0.70 -2.94 13.55
N LEU A 136 -1.76 -3.57 14.09
CA LEU A 136 -1.78 -4.98 14.47
C LEU A 136 -1.86 -5.91 13.25
N TRP A 137 -2.56 -5.47 12.20
CA TRP A 137 -2.66 -6.14 10.91
C TRP A 137 -2.65 -5.10 9.79
N THR A 138 -2.43 -5.55 8.56
CA THR A 138 -2.53 -4.71 7.37
C THR A 138 -3.97 -4.60 6.89
N PHE A 139 -4.45 -3.38 6.66
CA PHE A 139 -5.81 -3.10 6.22
C PHE A 139 -5.84 -1.96 5.20
N GLY A 140 -7.01 -1.74 4.60
CA GLY A 140 -7.23 -0.61 3.69
C GLY A 140 -6.38 -0.68 2.42
N ARG A 141 -6.11 -1.88 1.90
CA ARG A 141 -5.34 -2.05 0.66
C ARG A 141 -6.03 -1.33 -0.50
N ALA A 142 -5.25 -0.67 -1.33
CA ALA A 142 -5.67 -0.07 -2.59
C ALA A 142 -4.50 -0.09 -3.58
N SER A 143 -4.83 -0.26 -4.86
CA SER A 143 -3.87 -0.45 -5.93
C SER A 143 -4.28 0.38 -7.13
N MET A 144 -3.33 1.05 -7.78
CA MET A 144 -3.60 1.84 -8.98
C MET A 144 -2.40 1.83 -9.94
N PRO A 145 -2.62 1.61 -11.25
CA PRO A 145 -1.61 1.89 -12.25
C PRO A 145 -1.48 3.41 -12.44
N VAL A 146 -0.24 3.90 -12.38
CA VAL A 146 0.11 5.32 -12.58
C VAL A 146 1.05 5.42 -13.76
N THR A 147 0.74 6.29 -14.72
CA THR A 147 1.65 6.56 -15.84
C THR A 147 2.66 7.61 -15.42
N VAL A 148 3.94 7.26 -15.43
CA VAL A 148 5.06 8.17 -15.17
C VAL A 148 5.64 8.62 -16.50
N GLU A 149 5.58 9.93 -16.76
CA GLU A 149 6.16 10.53 -17.97
C GLU A 149 7.62 10.96 -17.71
N PRO A 150 8.51 10.88 -18.72
CA PRO A 150 9.89 11.35 -18.59
C PRO A 150 9.96 12.83 -18.19
N GLY A 151 10.72 13.16 -17.15
CA GLY A 151 10.92 14.53 -16.67
C GLY A 151 9.68 15.22 -16.10
N ARG A 152 8.61 14.47 -15.83
CA ARG A 152 7.34 14.97 -15.30
C ARG A 152 7.03 14.32 -13.97
N THR A 153 6.16 14.98 -13.21
CA THR A 153 5.65 14.50 -11.94
C THR A 153 4.26 13.92 -12.11
N SER A 154 4.08 12.67 -11.71
CA SER A 154 2.79 11.98 -11.66
C SER A 154 2.35 11.86 -10.20
N GLU A 155 1.17 12.37 -9.89
CA GLU A 155 0.66 12.42 -8.51
C GLU A 155 -0.51 11.45 -8.31
N VAL A 156 -0.50 10.74 -7.18
CA VAL A 156 -1.56 9.82 -6.78
C VAL A 156 -1.84 9.98 -5.29
N HIS A 157 -3.12 9.91 -4.91
CA HIS A 157 -3.59 10.06 -3.55
C HIS A 157 -4.16 8.76 -3.04
N TYR A 158 -3.70 8.32 -1.87
CA TYR A 158 -4.26 7.21 -1.12
C TYR A 158 -5.07 7.71 0.07
N THR A 159 -6.21 7.07 0.33
CA THR A 159 -7.02 7.28 1.52
C THR A 159 -7.47 5.95 2.10
N GLY A 160 -7.01 5.67 3.32
CA GLY A 160 -7.47 4.52 4.10
C GLY A 160 -8.93 4.65 4.57
N PRO A 161 -9.57 3.54 4.95
CA PRO A 161 -10.94 3.51 5.44
C PRO A 161 -11.08 4.15 6.82
N MET A 162 -12.29 4.58 7.15
CA MET A 162 -12.62 5.09 8.49
C MET A 162 -12.67 3.95 9.54
N TRP A 163 -13.03 2.73 9.11
CA TRP A 163 -13.02 1.53 9.95
C TRP A 163 -12.14 0.43 9.33
N THR A 164 -11.43 -0.30 10.18
CA THR A 164 -10.53 -1.40 9.78
C THR A 164 -11.27 -2.64 9.30
N PHE A 165 -12.51 -2.86 9.73
CA PHE A 165 -13.30 -4.04 9.40
C PHE A 165 -14.10 -3.86 8.11
N GLY A 166 -13.83 -4.69 7.12
CA GLY A 166 -14.66 -4.84 5.91
C GLY A 166 -14.56 -3.73 4.86
N MET A 167 -13.67 -2.74 5.03
CA MET A 167 -13.49 -1.66 4.03
C MET A 167 -12.06 -1.62 3.49
N GLY A 168 -11.95 -1.58 2.16
CA GLY A 168 -10.70 -1.32 1.44
C GLY A 168 -10.28 0.15 1.51
N GLY A 169 -9.07 0.44 1.06
CA GLY A 169 -8.62 1.81 0.82
C GLY A 169 -9.17 2.33 -0.51
N ARG A 170 -8.95 3.62 -0.78
CA ARG A 170 -9.18 4.21 -2.10
C ARG A 170 -7.91 4.88 -2.57
N MET A 171 -7.66 4.78 -3.87
CA MET A 171 -6.55 5.43 -4.55
C MET A 171 -7.07 6.12 -5.81
N GLY A 172 -6.48 7.26 -6.17
CA GLY A 172 -6.85 7.99 -7.37
C GLY A 172 -5.93 9.16 -7.65
N THR A 173 -6.04 9.76 -8.83
CA THR A 173 -5.31 10.98 -9.24
C THR A 173 -5.78 12.23 -8.51
N GLU A 174 -6.92 12.15 -7.80
CA GLU A 174 -7.47 13.21 -6.96
C GLU A 174 -7.62 12.72 -5.52
N VAL A 175 -7.78 13.67 -4.60
CA VAL A 175 -8.01 13.39 -3.18
C VAL A 175 -9.27 12.52 -3.00
N GLN A 176 -9.07 11.32 -2.47
CA GLN A 176 -10.14 10.34 -2.31
C GLN A 176 -11.02 10.59 -1.08
N LYS A 177 -12.33 10.39 -1.24
CA LYS A 177 -13.28 10.37 -0.11
C LYS A 177 -13.01 9.16 0.78
N ARG A 178 -13.05 9.35 2.10
CA ARG A 178 -12.84 8.26 3.07
C ARG A 178 -13.97 7.23 3.00
N PRO A 179 -13.66 5.95 2.75
CA PRO A 179 -14.62 4.85 2.90
C PRO A 179 -15.23 4.84 4.31
N GLY A 180 -16.54 4.62 4.39
CA GLY A 180 -17.25 4.48 5.68
C GLY A 180 -17.67 5.78 6.37
N MET A 181 -17.35 6.95 5.80
CA MET A 181 -17.76 8.24 6.38
C MET A 181 -19.28 8.38 6.52
N GLY A 182 -20.05 7.96 5.51
CA GLY A 182 -21.52 8.03 5.57
C GLY A 182 -22.12 7.15 6.67
N LEU A 183 -21.60 5.93 6.84
CA LEU A 183 -22.02 5.02 7.91
C LEU A 183 -21.66 5.60 9.28
N PHE A 184 -20.45 6.16 9.43
CA PHE A 184 -20.03 6.82 10.66
C PHE A 184 -20.96 7.98 11.03
N ILE A 185 -21.27 8.86 10.08
CA ILE A 185 -22.19 9.99 10.30
C ILE A 185 -23.58 9.47 10.70
N GLY A 186 -24.10 8.45 10.00
CA GLY A 186 -25.39 7.85 10.33
C GLY A 186 -25.45 7.28 11.75
N LEU A 187 -24.41 6.54 12.15
CA LEU A 187 -24.32 5.95 13.49
C LEU A 187 -24.20 7.03 14.58
N MET A 188 -23.35 8.03 14.38
CA MET A 188 -23.20 9.13 15.35
C MET A 188 -24.49 9.94 15.50
N SER A 189 -25.20 10.16 14.39
CA SER A 189 -26.51 10.83 14.42
C SER A 189 -27.54 10.01 15.20
N PHE A 190 -27.57 8.69 15.02
CA PHE A 190 -28.46 7.79 15.76
C PHE A 190 -28.15 7.78 17.26
N VAL A 191 -26.88 7.66 17.65
CA VAL A 191 -26.46 7.71 19.07
C VAL A 191 -26.83 9.05 19.70
N GLY A 192 -26.58 10.16 19.00
CA GLY A 192 -26.96 11.49 19.47
C GLY A 192 -28.46 11.64 19.67
N LEU A 193 -29.27 11.09 18.76
CA LEU A 193 -30.73 11.09 18.88
C LEU A 193 -31.21 10.27 20.09
N VAL A 194 -30.65 9.07 20.30
CA VAL A 194 -31.01 8.21 21.45
C VAL A 194 -30.65 8.90 22.77
N LEU A 195 -29.46 9.52 22.86
CA LEU A 195 -29.05 10.26 24.04
C LEU A 195 -29.95 11.47 24.31
N LEU A 196 -30.31 12.23 23.26
CA LEU A 196 -31.25 13.35 23.38
C LEU A 196 -32.60 12.89 23.92
N LEU A 197 -33.15 11.78 23.39
CA LEU A 197 -34.40 11.20 23.87
C LEU A 197 -34.29 10.72 25.32
N ALA A 198 -33.19 10.06 25.70
CA ALA A 198 -32.97 9.62 27.07
C ALA A 198 -32.91 10.80 28.06
N ILE A 199 -32.25 11.90 27.68
CA ILE A 199 -32.21 13.14 28.47
C ILE A 199 -33.62 13.74 28.58
N LEU A 200 -34.35 13.83 27.47
CA LEU A 200 -35.71 14.37 27.45
C LEU A 200 -36.63 13.57 28.38
N VAL A 201 -36.61 12.23 28.27
CA VAL A 201 -37.37 11.34 29.15
C VAL A 201 -36.97 11.59 30.61
N GLY A 202 -35.67 11.54 30.91
CA GLY A 202 -35.14 11.76 32.26
C GLY A 202 -35.58 13.09 32.89
N VAL A 203 -35.59 14.18 32.10
CA VAL A 203 -36.04 15.51 32.53
C VAL A 203 -37.57 15.56 32.71
N THR A 204 -38.35 14.84 31.91
CA THR A 204 -39.82 14.80 32.07
C THR A 204 -40.31 13.86 33.17
N SER A 205 -39.48 12.92 33.61
CA SER A 205 -39.82 11.91 34.62
C SER A 205 -39.26 12.21 36.03
N GLY A 206 -38.55 13.31 36.21
CA GLY A 206 -38.03 13.79 37.50
C GLY A 206 -38.71 15.07 37.96
#